data_AF-A0A6B9TJB7-F1
#
_entry.id   AF-A0A6B9TJB7-F1
#
_cell.length_a   1.000
_cell.length_b   1.000
_cell.length_c   1.000
_cell.angle_alpha   90.00
_cell.angle_beta   90.00
_cell.angle_gamma   90.00
#
_symmetry.space_group_name_H-M   'P 1'
#
loop_
_entity.id
_entity.type
_entity.pdbx_description
1 polymer ?
#
loop_
_entity_poly.entity_id
_entity_poly.type
_entity_poly.pdbx_seq_one_letter_code
_entity_poly.pdbx_strand_id
1 'polypeptide(L)'
;MKVHVKASYKKKIKRKYARAYYKKKVKKRKHAWAYTLRYTTRRHVGASHHEVNPQWVEASGRCSCSLHTDYREHTSRFRNYCPFCGSHGKLAYEEGPTCPEGMWVCRGCDADFCLVHGKSHTSRAKYLSRV
;
A
#
# COMPACT_ATOMS: atom_id res chain seq x y z
N MET A 1 24.60 61.13 -5.98
CA MET A 1 23.78 60.38 -4.99
C MET A 1 22.99 59.17 -5.55
N LYS A 2 23.32 58.57 -6.72
CA LYS A 2 22.52 57.49 -7.34
C LYS A 2 23.05 56.05 -7.15
N VAL A 3 24.25 55.88 -6.59
CA VAL A 3 24.95 54.58 -6.54
C VAL A 3 24.50 53.70 -5.36
N HIS A 4 24.29 54.30 -4.18
CA HIS A 4 23.88 53.56 -2.97
C HIS A 4 22.44 53.02 -3.02
N VAL A 5 21.53 53.70 -3.73
CA VAL A 5 20.13 53.28 -3.88
C VAL A 5 20.02 51.99 -4.71
N LYS A 6 20.81 51.86 -5.79
CA LYS A 6 20.85 50.66 -6.64
C LYS A 6 21.44 49.44 -5.91
N ALA A 7 22.45 49.64 -5.08
CA ALA A 7 23.06 48.58 -4.26
C ALA A 7 22.11 48.06 -3.17
N SER A 8 21.38 48.96 -2.51
CA SER A 8 20.34 48.63 -1.53
C SER A 8 19.19 47.82 -2.16
N TYR A 9 18.73 48.22 -3.34
CA TYR A 9 17.70 47.52 -4.11
C TYR A 9 18.13 46.11 -4.53
N LYS A 10 19.34 45.94 -5.09
CA LYS A 10 19.91 44.62 -5.44
C LYS A 10 20.01 43.69 -4.22
N LYS A 11 20.38 44.24 -3.04
CA LYS A 11 20.46 43.47 -1.78
C LYS A 11 19.07 43.01 -1.28
N LYS A 12 18.04 43.85 -1.41
CA LYS A 12 16.64 43.48 -1.11
C LYS A 12 16.13 42.37 -2.03
N ILE A 13 16.42 42.46 -3.33
CA ILE A 13 16.04 41.42 -4.32
C ILE A 13 16.70 40.08 -3.99
N LYS A 14 18.02 40.05 -3.75
CA LYS A 14 18.72 38.81 -3.37
C LYS A 14 18.12 38.17 -2.11
N ARG A 15 17.79 38.97 -1.09
CA ARG A 15 17.11 38.48 0.14
C ARG A 15 15.72 37.91 -0.14
N LYS A 16 14.94 38.50 -1.05
CA LYS A 16 13.62 38.00 -1.46
C LYS A 16 13.73 36.62 -2.11
N TYR A 17 14.64 36.45 -3.05
CA TYR A 17 14.86 35.15 -3.73
C TYR A 17 15.43 34.09 -2.78
N ALA A 18 16.34 34.45 -1.87
CA ALA A 18 16.83 33.53 -0.84
C ALA A 18 15.71 33.04 0.10
N ARG A 19 14.83 33.95 0.56
CA ARG A 19 13.64 33.58 1.34
C ARG A 19 12.69 32.67 0.56
N ALA A 20 12.48 32.93 -0.73
CA ALA A 20 11.62 32.10 -1.58
C ALA A 20 12.20 30.68 -1.76
N TYR A 21 13.52 30.57 -2.01
CA TYR A 21 14.22 29.29 -2.08
C TYR A 21 14.09 28.51 -0.77
N TYR A 22 14.33 29.17 0.37
CA TYR A 22 14.23 28.53 1.68
C TYR A 22 12.79 28.09 1.99
N LYS A 23 11.79 28.92 1.68
CA LYS A 23 10.36 28.53 1.79
C LYS A 23 10.02 27.31 0.93
N LYS A 24 10.50 27.24 -0.32
CA LYS A 24 10.29 26.08 -1.21
C LYS A 24 10.92 24.81 -0.63
N LYS A 25 12.15 24.91 -0.09
CA LYS A 25 12.87 23.78 0.52
C LYS A 25 12.17 23.29 1.80
N VAL A 26 11.70 24.20 2.66
CA VAL A 26 10.89 23.86 3.85
C VAL A 26 9.56 23.20 3.47
N LYS A 27 8.86 23.72 2.46
CA LYS A 27 7.59 23.13 1.97
C LYS A 27 7.80 21.71 1.42
N LYS A 28 8.89 21.48 0.67
CA LYS A 28 9.29 20.14 0.19
C LYS A 28 9.59 19.17 1.35
N ARG A 29 10.32 19.61 2.38
CA ARG A 29 10.59 18.79 3.58
C ARG A 29 9.32 18.48 4.37
N LYS A 30 8.41 19.45 4.54
CA LYS A 30 7.10 19.21 5.18
C LYS A 30 6.25 18.21 4.40
N HIS A 31 6.26 18.27 3.06
CA HIS A 31 5.55 17.30 2.22
C HIS A 31 6.16 15.89 2.33
N ALA A 32 7.49 15.78 2.33
CA ALA A 32 8.18 14.51 2.55
C ALA A 32 7.86 13.93 3.94
N TRP A 33 7.93 14.75 4.99
CA TRP A 33 7.59 14.31 6.35
C TRP A 33 6.12 13.91 6.48
N ALA A 34 5.18 14.66 5.88
CA ALA A 34 3.76 14.31 5.86
C ALA A 34 3.50 13.01 5.07
N TYR A 35 4.27 12.75 4.00
CA TYR A 35 4.26 11.47 3.30
C TYR A 35 4.76 10.37 4.23
N THR A 36 5.95 10.50 4.82
CA THR A 36 6.48 9.50 5.77
C THR A 36 5.54 9.25 6.95
N LEU A 37 4.95 10.30 7.54
CA LEU A 37 3.98 10.17 8.62
C LEU A 37 2.72 9.44 8.15
N ARG A 38 2.17 9.76 6.97
CA ARG A 38 1.03 9.03 6.40
C ARG A 38 1.34 7.54 6.17
N TYR A 39 2.60 7.20 5.89
CA TYR A 39 3.02 5.80 5.76
C TYR A 39 3.20 5.12 7.12
N THR A 40 3.73 5.82 8.13
CA THR A 40 3.96 5.25 9.47
C THR A 40 2.73 5.29 10.39
N THR A 41 1.77 6.19 10.16
CA THR A 41 0.52 6.31 10.93
C THR A 41 -0.69 5.71 10.22
N ARG A 42 -0.49 4.92 9.15
CA ARG A 42 -1.56 4.05 8.67
C ARG A 42 -1.93 3.15 9.84
N ARG A 43 -3.16 3.30 10.35
CA ARG A 43 -3.82 2.25 11.12
C ARG A 43 -3.51 0.95 10.40
N HIS A 44 -2.96 -0.04 11.09
CA HIS A 44 -2.68 -1.35 10.51
C HIS A 44 -3.96 -1.83 9.81
N VAL A 45 -3.91 -1.94 8.48
CA VAL A 45 -5.04 -2.35 7.63
C VAL A 45 -4.90 -3.79 7.17
N GLY A 46 -3.79 -4.44 7.51
CA GLY A 46 -3.55 -5.86 7.26
C GLY A 46 -4.59 -6.75 7.93
N ALA A 47 -4.50 -8.04 7.63
CA ALA A 47 -5.39 -9.03 8.23
C ALA A 47 -5.37 -8.93 9.76
N SER A 48 -6.55 -8.93 10.37
CA SER A 48 -6.69 -9.04 11.83
C SER A 48 -6.39 -10.46 12.30
N HIS A 49 -6.69 -11.44 11.46
CA HIS A 49 -6.43 -12.85 11.68
C HIS A 49 -6.03 -13.49 10.36
N HIS A 50 -5.04 -14.37 10.39
CA HIS A 50 -4.73 -15.26 9.28
C HIS A 50 -4.17 -16.58 9.82
N GLU A 51 -4.57 -17.68 9.21
CA GLU A 51 -4.11 -19.02 9.52
C GLU A 51 -3.84 -19.77 8.21
N VAL A 52 -2.69 -20.45 8.16
CA VAL A 52 -2.28 -21.25 7.01
C VAL A 52 -2.16 -22.70 7.46
N ASN A 53 -3.05 -23.54 6.94
CA ASN A 53 -3.05 -24.99 7.12
C ASN A 53 -2.68 -25.67 5.79
N PRO A 54 -2.07 -26.87 5.78
CA PRO A 54 -1.83 -27.61 4.55
C PRO A 54 -3.07 -27.85 3.66
N GLN A 55 -4.26 -27.93 4.25
CA GLN A 55 -5.51 -28.19 3.53
C GLN A 55 -6.29 -26.91 3.19
N TRP A 56 -6.21 -25.88 4.03
CA TRP A 56 -6.99 -24.65 3.90
C TRP A 56 -6.22 -23.44 4.40
N VAL A 57 -6.66 -22.25 3.98
CA VAL A 57 -6.18 -20.97 4.48
C VAL A 57 -7.39 -20.16 4.92
N GLU A 58 -7.26 -19.46 6.04
CA GLU A 58 -8.32 -18.60 6.57
C GLU A 58 -7.74 -17.23 6.90
N ALA A 59 -8.50 -16.18 6.60
CA ALA A 59 -8.19 -14.86 7.10
C ALA A 59 -9.44 -14.04 7.37
N SER A 60 -9.29 -13.14 8.35
CA SER A 60 -10.20 -12.04 8.61
C SER A 60 -9.49 -10.75 8.24
N GLY A 61 -10.09 -9.98 7.36
CA GLY A 61 -9.49 -8.73 6.91
C GLY A 61 -10.47 -7.89 6.12
N ARG A 62 -10.00 -6.72 5.70
CA ARG A 62 -10.74 -5.81 4.81
C ARG A 62 -10.18 -5.98 3.40
N CYS A 63 -11.02 -5.77 2.39
CA CYS A 63 -10.54 -5.69 1.02
C CYS A 63 -11.07 -4.46 0.30
N SER A 64 -10.19 -3.83 -0.47
CA SER A 64 -10.49 -2.74 -1.40
C SER A 64 -10.92 -3.22 -2.80
N CYS A 65 -10.87 -4.53 -3.05
CA CYS A 65 -11.04 -5.18 -4.35
C CYS A 65 -12.48 -5.21 -4.93
N SER A 66 -13.27 -4.18 -4.66
CA SER A 66 -14.57 -3.83 -5.28
C SER A 66 -15.72 -4.85 -5.26
N LEU A 67 -15.51 -6.07 -4.75
CA LEU A 67 -16.55 -7.11 -4.65
C LEU A 67 -17.46 -6.95 -3.43
N HIS A 68 -17.00 -6.26 -2.38
CA HIS A 68 -17.84 -5.78 -1.28
C HIS A 68 -17.93 -4.25 -1.37
N THR A 69 -19.15 -3.71 -1.42
CA THR A 69 -19.39 -2.26 -1.39
C THR A 69 -19.14 -1.68 0.00
N ASP A 70 -19.12 -2.53 1.02
CA ASP A 70 -18.82 -2.21 2.39
C ASP A 70 -17.37 -2.58 2.69
N TYR A 71 -16.53 -1.59 2.98
CA TYR A 71 -15.14 -1.75 3.43
C TYR A 71 -15.07 -2.28 4.88
N ARG A 72 -15.93 -3.26 5.17
CA ARG A 72 -16.04 -3.97 6.43
C ARG A 72 -15.08 -5.14 6.43
N GLU A 73 -14.90 -5.66 7.62
CA GLU A 73 -14.10 -6.83 7.87
C GLU A 73 -14.91 -8.08 7.54
N HIS A 74 -14.28 -8.99 6.81
CA HIS A 74 -14.89 -10.23 6.35
C HIS A 74 -13.93 -11.38 6.67
N THR A 75 -14.50 -12.48 7.15
CA THR A 75 -13.76 -13.73 7.34
C THR A 75 -14.00 -14.63 6.14
N SER A 76 -12.93 -15.19 5.61
CA SER A 76 -12.98 -16.10 4.47
C SER A 76 -12.02 -17.26 4.66
N ARG A 77 -12.50 -18.45 4.27
CA ARG A 77 -11.72 -19.69 4.28
C ARG A 77 -11.70 -20.27 2.86
N PHE A 78 -10.50 -20.65 2.42
CA PHE A 78 -10.25 -21.22 1.10
C PHE A 78 -9.46 -22.51 1.21
N ARG A 79 -9.56 -23.38 0.20
CA ARG A 79 -8.65 -24.52 0.07
C ARG A 79 -7.24 -24.00 -0.15
N ASN A 80 -6.24 -24.63 0.48
CA ASN A 80 -4.84 -24.33 0.22
C ASN A 80 -4.44 -24.97 -1.12
N TYR A 81 -4.97 -24.42 -2.21
CA TYR A 81 -4.79 -24.88 -3.57
C TYR A 81 -4.63 -23.67 -4.48
N CYS A 82 -3.57 -23.65 -5.28
CA CYS A 82 -3.36 -22.59 -6.25
C CYS A 82 -3.91 -23.01 -7.63
N PRO A 83 -4.93 -22.31 -8.18
CA PRO A 83 -5.50 -22.62 -9.49
C PRO A 83 -4.60 -22.24 -10.67
N PHE A 84 -3.46 -21.57 -10.45
CA PHE A 84 -2.49 -21.30 -11.53
C PHE A 84 -1.50 -22.45 -11.74
N CYS A 85 -0.89 -22.97 -10.67
CA CYS A 85 0.09 -24.05 -10.76
C CYS A 85 -0.47 -25.44 -10.39
N GLY A 86 -1.74 -25.52 -9.96
CA GLY A 86 -2.38 -26.78 -9.61
C GLY A 86 -1.82 -27.47 -8.35
N SER A 87 -1.06 -26.75 -7.52
CA SER A 87 -0.42 -27.30 -6.33
C SER A 87 -1.20 -27.00 -5.06
N HIS A 88 -1.21 -27.97 -4.14
CA HIS A 88 -1.73 -27.82 -2.78
C HIS A 88 -0.64 -27.35 -1.80
N GLY A 89 -1.04 -26.75 -0.68
CA GLY A 89 -0.14 -26.44 0.44
C GLY A 89 0.87 -25.32 0.16
N LYS A 90 0.65 -24.51 -0.89
CA LYS A 90 1.60 -23.47 -1.33
C LYS A 90 1.12 -22.03 -1.12
N LEU A 91 -0.12 -21.83 -0.67
CA LEU A 91 -0.59 -20.50 -0.30
C LEU A 91 0.02 -20.08 1.03
N ALA A 92 0.48 -18.83 1.10
CA ALA A 92 0.99 -18.18 2.29
C ALA A 92 0.39 -16.78 2.40
N TYR A 93 0.30 -16.25 3.61
CA TYR A 93 -0.07 -14.86 3.83
C TYR A 93 1.14 -13.95 3.56
N GLU A 94 0.90 -12.84 2.86
CA GLU A 94 1.87 -11.77 2.70
C GLU A 94 1.19 -10.40 2.85
N GLU A 95 1.87 -9.47 3.49
CA GLU A 95 1.47 -8.07 3.61
C GLU A 95 2.61 -7.18 3.13
N GLY A 96 2.29 -6.24 2.24
CA GLY A 96 3.31 -5.43 1.57
C GLY A 96 2.86 -4.00 1.28
N PRO A 97 3.79 -3.12 0.86
CA PRO A 97 3.48 -1.72 0.57
C PRO A 97 2.46 -1.55 -0.58
N THR A 98 2.37 -2.54 -1.46
CA THR A 98 1.44 -2.61 -2.61
C THR A 98 0.06 -3.11 -2.21
N CYS A 99 -0.02 -4.06 -1.26
CA CYS A 99 -1.26 -4.56 -0.69
C CYS A 99 -1.18 -4.53 0.85
N PRO A 100 -1.48 -3.38 1.48
CA PRO A 100 -1.37 -3.24 2.93
C PRO A 100 -2.50 -3.97 3.67
N GLU A 101 -3.52 -4.43 2.95
CA GLU A 101 -4.62 -5.26 3.49
C GLU A 101 -4.22 -6.73 3.69
N GLY A 102 -3.09 -7.13 3.09
CA GLY A 102 -2.66 -8.51 3.01
C GLY A 102 -3.26 -9.26 1.82
N MET A 103 -2.61 -10.36 1.45
CA MET A 103 -3.03 -11.22 0.33
C MET A 103 -2.55 -12.66 0.54
N TRP A 104 -3.18 -13.57 -0.20
CA TRP A 104 -2.70 -14.94 -0.33
C TRP A 104 -1.76 -15.03 -1.52
N VAL A 105 -0.52 -15.43 -1.28
CA VAL A 105 0.51 -15.59 -2.31
C VAL A 105 0.86 -17.06 -2.48
N CYS A 106 0.93 -17.53 -3.72
CA CYS A 106 1.39 -18.87 -4.01
C CYS A 106 2.92 -18.93 -4.14
N ARG A 107 3.60 -19.58 -3.19
CA ARG A 107 5.07 -19.76 -3.21
C ARG A 107 5.62 -20.56 -4.39
N GLY A 108 4.75 -21.21 -5.18
CA GLY A 108 5.17 -22.01 -6.34
C GLY A 108 5.15 -21.27 -7.67
N CYS A 109 4.34 -20.22 -7.81
CA CYS A 109 4.16 -19.51 -9.09
C CYS A 109 3.93 -18.01 -8.94
N ASP A 110 4.11 -17.47 -7.73
CA ASP A 110 4.00 -16.04 -7.42
C ASP A 110 2.64 -15.44 -7.78
N ALA A 111 1.59 -16.28 -7.67
CA ALA A 111 0.23 -15.84 -7.93
C ALA A 111 -0.36 -15.21 -6.66
N ASP A 112 -0.82 -13.98 -6.80
CA ASP A 112 -1.44 -13.21 -5.73
C ASP A 112 -2.95 -13.28 -5.80
N PHE A 113 -3.59 -13.50 -4.65
CA PHE A 113 -5.04 -13.52 -4.51
C PHE A 113 -5.47 -12.62 -3.37
N CYS A 114 -6.57 -11.93 -3.60
CA CYS A 114 -7.28 -11.17 -2.58
C CYS A 114 -7.52 -12.02 -1.34
N LEU A 115 -7.19 -11.47 -0.18
CA LEU A 115 -7.34 -12.09 1.13
C LEU A 115 -8.79 -12.56 1.42
N VAL A 116 -9.79 -11.76 1.02
CA VAL A 116 -11.22 -11.93 1.37
C VAL A 116 -12.03 -12.68 0.30
N HIS A 117 -11.78 -12.40 -0.97
CA HIS A 117 -12.53 -12.98 -2.10
C HIS A 117 -11.82 -14.14 -2.78
N GLY A 118 -10.52 -14.29 -2.55
CA GLY A 118 -9.70 -15.28 -3.24
C GLY A 118 -9.53 -14.98 -4.74
N LYS A 119 -9.91 -13.79 -5.21
CA LYS A 119 -9.76 -13.36 -6.61
C LYS A 119 -8.30 -13.05 -6.91
N SER A 120 -7.76 -13.56 -8.01
CA SER A 120 -6.40 -13.26 -8.43
C SER A 120 -6.21 -11.80 -8.86
N HIS A 121 -5.05 -11.24 -8.56
CA HIS A 121 -4.66 -9.88 -8.98
C HIS A 121 -4.07 -9.87 -10.41
N THR A 122 -4.74 -10.56 -11.34
CA THR A 122 -4.30 -10.69 -12.73
C THR A 122 -5.45 -10.41 -13.70
N SER A 123 -5.13 -10.11 -14.95
CA SER A 123 -6.14 -9.86 -16.01
C SER A 123 -7.01 -11.09 -16.31
N ARG A 124 -6.46 -12.30 -16.15
CA ARG A 124 -7.18 -13.57 -16.27
C ARG A 124 -7.62 -14.03 -14.88
N ALA A 125 -8.75 -13.49 -14.42
CA ALA A 125 -9.26 -13.74 -13.08
C ALA A 125 -9.46 -15.25 -12.82
N LYS A 126 -8.71 -15.77 -11.84
CA LYS A 126 -8.95 -17.07 -11.20
C LYS A 126 -9.35 -16.83 -9.75
N TYR A 127 -10.05 -17.78 -9.16
CA TYR A 127 -10.52 -17.69 -7.79
C TYR A 127 -10.06 -18.88 -6.98
N LEU A 128 -9.71 -18.64 -5.72
CA LEU A 128 -9.55 -19.70 -4.75
C LEU A 128 -10.91 -20.35 -4.45
N SER A 129 -10.90 -21.67 -4.28
CA SER A 129 -12.11 -22.41 -3.93
C SER A 129 -12.40 -22.25 -2.45
N ARG A 130 -13.62 -21.81 -2.10
CA ARG A 130 -14.08 -21.73 -0.71
C ARG A 130 -14.20 -23.13 -0.09
N VAL A 131 -14.03 -23.20 1.23
CA VAL A 131 -14.27 -24.39 2.06
C VAL A 131 -15.62 -24.26 2.74
#